data_AF-A0A142WX39-F1
#
_entry.id   AF-A0A142WX39-F1
#
_cell.length_a   1.000
_cell.length_b   1.000
_cell.length_c   1.000
_cell.angle_alpha   90.00
_cell.angle_beta   90.00
_cell.angle_gamma   90.00
#
_symmetry.space_group_name_H-M   'P 1'
#
loop_
_entity.id
_entity.type
_entity.pdbx_description
1 polymer ?
#
loop_
_entity_poly.entity_id
_entity_poly.type
_entity_poly.pdbx_seq_one_letter_code
_entity_poly.pdbx_strand_id
1 'polypeptide(L)'
;METPIFVKVNLKRFIENARSEGEPLTPTTAKLYLQAWGIKPCIGNVWRCNEITLSYLRPDEIEKVIRLSDDPEASLDASRS
;
A
#
# COMPACT_ATOMS: atom_id res chain seq x y z
N MET A 1 -14.75 12.82 7.93
CA MET A 1 -14.43 11.45 7.45
C MET A 1 -12.96 11.44 7.13
N GLU A 2 -12.19 10.44 7.56
CA GLU A 2 -10.78 10.35 7.15
C GLU A 2 -10.70 10.16 5.64
N THR A 3 -9.87 10.96 4.97
CA THR A 3 -9.63 10.84 3.53
C THR A 3 -8.99 9.47 3.26
N PRO A 4 -9.54 8.66 2.33
CA PRO A 4 -9.01 7.34 2.07
C PRO A 4 -7.60 7.43 1.49
N ILE A 5 -6.66 6.67 2.07
CA ILE A 5 -5.30 6.52 1.55
C ILE A 5 -5.23 5.24 0.73
N PHE A 6 -4.64 5.33 -0.46
CA PHE A 6 -4.33 4.17 -1.27
C PHE A 6 -2.82 3.96 -1.32
N VAL A 7 -2.40 2.71 -1.27
CA VAL A 7 -0.99 2.32 -1.30
C VAL A 7 -0.77 1.20 -2.29
N LYS A 8 0.25 1.34 -3.13
CA LYS A 8 0.74 0.26 -3.97
C LYS A 8 1.83 -0.46 -3.19
N VAL A 9 1.58 -1.71 -2.80
CA VAL A 9 2.47 -2.50 -1.96
C VAL A 9 3.44 -3.30 -2.82
N ASN A 10 4.73 -3.22 -2.50
CA ASN A 10 5.77 -4.07 -3.05
C ASN A 10 5.72 -5.43 -2.35
N LEU A 11 4.84 -6.31 -2.83
CA LEU A 11 4.65 -7.64 -2.24
C LEU A 11 5.94 -8.47 -2.23
N LYS A 12 6.86 -8.24 -3.18
CA LYS A 12 8.15 -8.93 -3.21
C LYS A 12 9.00 -8.54 -2.00
N ARG A 13 9.16 -7.24 -1.74
CA ARG A 13 9.92 -6.74 -0.58
C ARG A 13 9.29 -7.15 0.75
N PHE A 14 7.96 -7.08 0.84
CA PHE A 14 7.23 -7.53 2.01
C PHE A 14 7.52 -9.01 2.36
N ILE A 15 7.54 -9.89 1.36
CA ILE A 15 7.87 -11.32 1.54
C ILE A 15 9.35 -11.52 1.89
N GLU A 16 10.25 -10.77 1.26
CA GLU A 16 11.69 -10.84 1.54
C GLU A 16 12.01 -10.41 2.98
N ASN A 17 11.35 -9.36 3.48
CA ASN A 17 11.50 -8.86 4.85
C ASN A 17 10.93 -9.83 5.87
N ALA A 18 9.73 -10.38 5.64
CA ALA A 18 9.18 -11.39 6.54
C ALA A 18 10.10 -12.62 6.62
N ARG A 19 10.67 -13.04 5.48
CA ARG A 19 11.64 -14.15 5.43
C ARG A 19 12.91 -13.86 6.23
N SER A 20 13.48 -12.66 6.12
CA SER A 20 14.70 -12.30 6.88
C SER A 20 14.47 -12.26 8.39
N GLU A 21 13.21 -12.09 8.82
CA GLU A 21 12.79 -12.08 10.23
C GLU A 21 12.36 -13.45 10.76
N GLY A 22 12.42 -14.49 9.92
CA GLY A 22 12.09 -15.86 10.31
C GLY A 22 10.65 -16.28 10.01
N GLU A 23 9.85 -15.43 9.35
CA GLU A 23 8.49 -15.76 8.89
C GLU A 23 8.44 -15.87 7.36
N PRO A 24 8.72 -17.06 6.76
CA PRO A 24 8.64 -17.24 5.32
C PRO A 24 7.18 -17.18 4.85
N LEU A 25 6.77 -16.02 4.31
CA LEU A 25 5.44 -15.84 3.74
C LEU A 25 5.37 -16.33 2.29
N THR A 26 4.26 -16.99 1.95
CA THR A 26 3.86 -17.16 0.53
C THR A 26 3.18 -15.88 0.04
N PRO A 27 3.09 -15.63 -1.28
CA PRO A 27 2.33 -14.49 -1.80
C PRO A 27 0.87 -14.45 -1.34
N THR A 28 0.24 -15.61 -1.19
CA THR A 28 -1.14 -15.70 -0.68
C THR A 28 -1.20 -15.31 0.79
N THR A 29 -0.30 -15.84 1.62
CA THR A 29 -0.24 -15.53 3.05
C THR A 29 0.06 -14.05 3.27
N ALA A 30 1.01 -13.47 2.53
CA ALA A 30 1.32 -12.04 2.60
C ALA A 30 0.09 -11.15 2.39
N LYS A 31 -0.75 -11.48 1.39
CA LYS A 31 -2.01 -10.77 1.15
C LYS A 31 -3.00 -10.91 2.31
N LEU A 32 -3.04 -12.07 2.98
CA LEU A 32 -3.89 -12.29 4.15
C LEU A 32 -3.42 -11.44 5.35
N TYR A 33 -2.12 -11.28 5.57
CA TYR A 33 -1.58 -10.40 6.61
C TYR A 33 -2.01 -8.94 6.39
N LEU A 34 -1.87 -8.42 5.16
CA LEU A 34 -2.34 -7.08 4.81
C LEU A 34 -3.83 -6.91 5.15
N GLN A 35 -4.65 -7.88 4.78
CA GLN A 35 -6.09 -7.86 5.09
C GLN A 35 -6.38 -7.92 6.59
N ALA A 36 -5.64 -8.74 7.34
CA ALA A 36 -5.77 -8.87 8.79
C ALA A 36 -5.40 -7.56 9.51
N TRP A 37 -4.47 -6.79 8.97
CA TRP A 37 -4.16 -5.43 9.44
C TRP A 37 -5.21 -4.38 9.06
N GLY A 38 -6.22 -4.75 8.27
CA GLY A 38 -7.24 -3.82 7.79
C GLY A 38 -6.86 -3.08 6.50
N ILE A 39 -5.75 -3.47 5.84
CA ILE A 39 -5.35 -2.96 4.53
C ILE A 39 -6.16 -3.73 3.48
N LYS A 40 -7.14 -3.06 2.86
CA LYS A 40 -8.15 -3.71 2.02
C LYS A 40 -7.71 -3.76 0.56
N PRO A 41 -7.83 -4.91 -0.14
CA PRO A 41 -7.47 -4.98 -1.55
C PRO A 41 -8.38 -4.07 -2.38
N CYS A 42 -7.80 -3.45 -3.40
CA CYS A 42 -8.52 -2.70 -4.42
C CYS A 42 -8.18 -3.31 -5.80
N ILE A 43 -7.92 -2.47 -6.80
CA ILE A 43 -7.59 -2.92 -8.15
C ILE A 43 -6.09 -3.25 -8.26
N GLY A 44 -5.77 -4.43 -8.78
CA GLY A 44 -4.39 -4.89 -8.96
C GLY A 44 -3.61 -4.99 -7.64
N ASN A 45 -2.45 -4.35 -7.57
CA ASN A 45 -1.59 -4.29 -6.37
C ASN A 45 -1.84 -3.04 -5.51
N VAL A 46 -2.96 -2.34 -5.74
CA VAL A 46 -3.35 -1.18 -4.94
C VAL A 46 -4.24 -1.63 -3.79
N TRP A 47 -4.01 -1.03 -2.63
CA TRP A 47 -4.70 -1.33 -1.39
C TRP A 47 -5.20 -0.05 -0.73
N ARG A 48 -6.34 -0.12 -0.04
CA ARG A 48 -6.88 0.98 0.76
C ARG A 48 -6.48 0.81 2.22
N CYS A 49 -5.99 1.88 2.82
CA CYS A 49 -5.54 1.93 4.20
C CYS A 49 -5.87 3.30 4.83
N ASN A 50 -5.47 3.48 6.08
CA ASN A 50 -5.43 4.76 6.79
C ASN A 50 -4.01 5.00 7.32
N GLU A 51 -3.76 6.14 7.97
CA GLU A 51 -2.41 6.48 8.45
C GLU A 51 -1.84 5.42 9.41
N ILE A 52 -2.69 4.87 10.28
CA ILE A 52 -2.29 3.86 11.26
C ILE A 52 -1.80 2.60 10.56
N THR A 53 -2.61 2.05 9.65
CA THR A 53 -2.28 0.80 8.96
C THR A 53 -1.19 0.97 7.90
N LEU A 54 -1.04 2.17 7.34
CA LEU A 54 0.10 2.52 6.49
C LEU A 54 1.43 2.45 7.26
N SER A 55 1.43 2.83 8.54
CA SER A 55 2.63 2.80 9.39
C SER A 55 3.15 1.40 9.71
N TYR A 56 2.34 0.35 9.44
CA TYR A 56 2.77 -1.04 9.59
C TYR A 56 3.64 -1.51 8.42
N LEU A 57 3.59 -0.81 7.28
CA LEU A 57 4.43 -1.09 6.13
C LEU A 57 5.76 -0.34 6.26
N ARG A 58 6.85 -1.01 5.90
CA ARG A 58 8.16 -0.37 5.81
C ARG A 58 8.27 0.49 4.56
N PRO A 59 9.12 1.52 4.54
CA PRO A 59 9.29 2.38 3.38
C PRO A 59 9.64 1.63 2.08
N ASP A 60 10.43 0.55 2.15
CA ASP A 60 10.84 -0.27 1.00
C ASP A 60 9.76 -1.28 0.53
N GLU A 61 8.76 -1.53 1.37
CA GLU A 61 7.56 -2.32 1.06
C GLU A 61 6.49 -1.47 0.36
N ILE A 62 6.70 -0.17 0.24
CA ILE A 62 5.78 0.79 -0.38
C ILE A 62 6.34 1.18 -1.75
N GLU A 63 5.62 0.85 -2.83
CA GLU A 63 5.98 1.34 -4.18
C GLU A 63 5.48 2.78 -4.40
N LYS A 64 4.28 3.09 -3.89
CA LYS A 64 3.66 4.42 -4.05
C LYS A 64 2.55 4.62 -3.03
N VAL A 65 2.51 5.80 -2.40
CA VAL A 65 1.35 6.29 -1.65
C VAL A 65 0.54 7.22 -2.54
N ILE A 66 -0.77 7.03 -2.57
CA ILE A 66 -1.73 7.79 -3.36
C ILE A 66 -2.72 8.41 -2.37
N ARG A 67 -2.60 9.71 -2.17
CA ARG A 67 -3.50 10.52 -1.35
C ARG A 67 -4.40 11.29 -2.31
N LEU A 68 -5.71 11.07 -2.22
CA LEU A 68 -6.66 11.90 -2.96
C LEU A 68 -6.72 13.24 -2.22
N SER A 69 -6.04 14.25 -2.75
CA SER A 69 -6.25 15.63 -2.31
C SER A 69 -7.65 16.05 -2.75
N ASP A 70 -8.35 16.83 -1.94
CA ASP A 70 -9.60 17.53 -2.34
C ASP A 70 -9.35 18.64 -3.38
N ASP A 71 -8.15 18.72 -3.96
CA ASP A 71 -7.71 19.77 -4.89
C ASP A 71 -7.75 19.26 -6.35
N PRO A 72 -8.77 19.64 -7.15
CA PRO A 72 -8.92 19.19 -8.53
C PRO A 72 -7.85 19.74 -9.50
N GLU A 73 -7.04 20.71 -9.09
CA GLU A 73 -6.06 21.37 -9.97
C GLU A 73 -4.76 20.58 -10.20
N ALA A 74 -4.42 19.63 -9.32
CA ALA A 74 -3.20 18.83 -9.49
C ALA A 74 -3.28 17.79 -10.62
N SER A 75 -4.48 17.54 -11.18
CA SER A 75 -4.69 16.51 -12.21
C SER A 75 -4.56 17.02 -13.65
N LEU A 76 -4.44 18.35 -13.87
CA LEU A 76 -4.40 18.95 -15.21
C LEU A 76 -2.98 19.16 -15.77
N ASP A 77 -1.94 19.17 -14.93
CA ASP A 77 -0.58 19.49 -15.38
C ASP A 77 0.16 18.29 -16.02
N ALA A 78 -0.30 17.05 -15.77
CA ALA A 78 0.35 15.84 -16.29
C ALA A 78 0.01 15.52 -17.77
N SER A 79 -0.80 16.34 -18.45
CA SER A 79 -1.14 16.18 -19.88
C SER A 79 -0.51 17.23 -20.80
N ARG A 80 0.43 18.04 -20.28
CA ARG A 80 1.25 18.98 -21.06
C ARG A 80 2.74 18.74 -20.81
N SER A 81 3.26 17.63 -21.32
CA SER A 81 4.70 17.47 -21.57
C SER A 81 4.90 16.54 -22.77
#